data_AF-A0A034WNM2-F1
#
_entry.id   AF-A0A034WNM2-F1
#
_cell.length_a   1.000
_cell.length_b   1.000
_cell.length_c   1.000
_cell.angle_alpha   90.00
_cell.angle_beta   90.00
_cell.angle_gamma   90.00
#
_symmetry.space_group_name_H-M   'P 1'
#
loop_
_entity.id
_entity.type
_entity.pdbx_description
1 polymer ?
#
loop_
_entity_poly.entity_id
_entity_poly.type
_entity_poly.pdbx_seq_one_letter_code
_entity_poly.pdbx_strand_id
1 'polypeptide(L)'
;ERITLPSLEEVVDSLSEIMSVCMPDVPDCQWLETWTTLSRSFAFCYNPALEPRALIVYGCISKSITDQEVKQLLRILVKALESFNDITLIEAIVLCLTRIQPLLRPESPIHRALFWVAISVLQLDEVSLYDAGLAFLEQNLHTLERQGCFDHESIADVMMRTREKLEWHFKQLDHAVGLSFRSNFHFALVGHLLKGFRHPTPSTVFRTSRILGTLLSLVAKPFHRDKFEVTPDSVAYLTALVAVSEEVRSRCHVKHAIPRWTTDLSIMENGETIFYGNQNALGMSLPRRQKSWDMLDQSALQFARHHKGPAHQIISAVSII
;
A
#
# COMPACT_ATOMS: atom_id res chain seq x y z
N GLU A 1 -14.71 13.38 -22.41
CA GLU A 1 -14.73 12.15 -21.58
C GLU A 1 -15.10 12.52 -20.14
N ARG A 2 -15.14 11.56 -19.20
CA ARG A 2 -15.07 11.86 -17.77
C ARG A 2 -13.60 11.91 -17.35
N ILE A 3 -13.14 13.02 -16.79
CA ILE A 3 -11.81 13.13 -16.18
C ILE A 3 -11.73 12.14 -15.00
N THR A 4 -10.62 11.38 -14.94
CA THR A 4 -10.28 10.40 -13.90
C THR A 4 -9.77 11.09 -12.63
N LEU A 5 -9.64 10.38 -11.50
CA LEU A 5 -9.07 10.98 -10.28
C LEU A 5 -7.59 11.38 -10.45
N PRO A 6 -6.69 10.56 -11.04
CA PRO A 6 -5.29 10.96 -11.25
C PRO A 6 -5.12 12.14 -12.21
N SER A 7 -5.86 12.19 -13.33
CA SER A 7 -5.78 13.34 -14.25
C SER A 7 -6.45 14.60 -13.71
N LEU A 8 -7.32 14.47 -12.71
CA LEU A 8 -7.78 15.63 -11.93
C LEU A 8 -6.70 16.11 -10.97
N GLU A 9 -5.97 15.21 -10.31
CA GLU A 9 -4.83 15.51 -9.44
C GLU A 9 -3.72 16.26 -10.20
N GLU A 10 -3.32 15.77 -11.37
CA GLU A 10 -2.35 16.43 -12.28
C GLU A 10 -2.77 17.87 -12.66
N VAL A 11 -4.05 18.06 -13.01
CA VAL A 11 -4.60 19.37 -13.39
C VAL A 11 -4.67 20.31 -12.19
N VAL A 12 -5.02 19.82 -11.00
CA VAL A 12 -5.13 20.64 -9.78
C VAL A 12 -3.76 21.07 -9.28
N ASP A 13 -2.77 20.18 -9.28
CA ASP A 13 -1.39 20.54 -8.93
C ASP A 13 -0.85 21.61 -9.90
N SER A 14 -1.03 21.41 -11.21
CA SER A 14 -0.64 22.39 -12.24
C SER A 14 -1.30 23.77 -12.03
N LEU A 15 -2.60 23.79 -11.71
CA LEU A 15 -3.32 25.03 -11.41
C LEU A 15 -2.87 25.67 -10.09
N SER A 16 -2.54 24.87 -9.07
CA SER A 16 -1.99 25.38 -7.81
C SER A 16 -0.58 25.96 -7.97
N GLU A 17 0.25 25.40 -8.86
CA GLU A 17 1.55 25.95 -9.22
C GLU A 17 1.40 27.30 -9.92
N ILE A 18 0.59 27.37 -10.98
CA ILE A 18 0.28 28.63 -11.69
C ILE A 18 -0.28 29.70 -10.74
N MET A 19 -1.22 29.34 -9.84
CA MET A 19 -1.71 30.27 -8.83
C MET A 19 -0.60 30.75 -7.89
N SER A 20 0.30 29.86 -7.44
CA SER A 20 1.39 30.26 -6.54
C SER A 20 2.37 31.26 -7.15
N VAL A 21 2.53 31.24 -8.48
CA VAL A 21 3.35 32.21 -9.23
C VAL A 21 2.60 33.52 -9.50
N CYS A 22 1.31 33.46 -9.86
CA CYS A 22 0.54 34.65 -10.27
C CYS A 22 -0.11 35.42 -9.11
N MET A 23 -0.40 34.79 -7.97
CA MET A 23 -1.07 35.46 -6.84
C MET A 23 -0.29 36.64 -6.24
N PRO A 24 1.05 36.63 -6.09
CA PRO A 24 1.81 37.77 -5.54
C PRO A 24 1.69 39.06 -6.35
N ASP A 25 1.46 38.98 -7.67
CA ASP A 25 1.36 40.14 -8.57
C ASP A 25 -0.05 40.75 -8.61
N VAL A 26 -1.03 40.12 -7.96
CA VAL A 26 -2.45 40.55 -7.95
C VAL A 26 -2.81 41.12 -6.57
N PRO A 27 -3.13 42.42 -6.46
CA PRO A 27 -3.59 43.02 -5.20
C PRO A 27 -4.80 42.31 -4.61
N ASP A 28 -4.80 42.13 -3.29
CA ASP A 28 -5.89 41.52 -2.49
C ASP A 28 -6.36 40.13 -2.97
N CYS A 29 -5.46 39.36 -3.60
CA CYS A 29 -5.81 38.09 -4.25
C CYS A 29 -6.11 36.95 -3.25
N GLN A 30 -7.40 36.61 -3.11
CA GLN A 30 -7.90 35.53 -2.26
C GLN A 30 -8.27 34.23 -3.03
N TRP A 31 -7.75 34.03 -4.25
CA TRP A 31 -8.17 32.92 -5.11
C TRP A 31 -7.95 31.53 -4.49
N LEU A 32 -6.77 31.26 -3.94
CA LEU A 32 -6.46 29.96 -3.31
C LEU A 32 -7.29 29.73 -2.04
N GLU A 33 -7.54 30.76 -1.23
CA GLU A 33 -8.38 30.67 -0.02
C GLU A 33 -9.84 30.39 -0.38
N THR A 34 -10.36 31.10 -1.39
CA THR A 34 -11.72 30.91 -1.93
C THR A 34 -11.88 29.51 -2.50
N TRP A 35 -10.92 29.05 -3.31
CA TRP A 35 -10.92 27.71 -3.89
C TRP A 35 -10.84 26.61 -2.83
N THR A 36 -9.94 26.77 -1.84
CA THR A 36 -9.83 25.84 -0.70
C THR A 36 -11.13 25.77 0.09
N THR A 37 -11.77 26.91 0.35
CA THR A 37 -13.05 27.00 1.09
C THR A 37 -14.20 26.34 0.33
N LEU A 38 -14.30 26.57 -0.98
CA LEU A 38 -15.31 25.94 -1.83
C LEU A 38 -15.08 24.42 -1.94
N SER A 39 -13.86 23.97 -2.21
CA SER A 39 -13.54 22.54 -2.31
C SER A 39 -13.73 21.82 -0.98
N ARG A 40 -13.36 22.44 0.15
CA ARG A 40 -13.69 21.96 1.51
C ARG A 40 -15.20 21.80 1.68
N SER A 41 -16.00 22.79 1.26
CA SER A 41 -17.46 22.70 1.34
C SER A 41 -18.01 21.53 0.53
N PHE A 42 -17.58 21.35 -0.73
CA PHE A 42 -18.04 20.24 -1.57
C PHE A 42 -17.49 18.87 -1.16
N ALA A 43 -16.37 18.81 -0.42
CA ALA A 43 -15.78 17.57 0.09
C ALA A 43 -16.44 17.08 1.39
N PHE A 44 -17.15 17.95 2.12
CA PHE A 44 -17.83 17.62 3.38
C PHE A 44 -19.37 17.73 3.33
N CYS A 45 -19.93 18.30 2.27
CA CYS A 45 -21.37 18.30 1.99
C CYS A 45 -21.73 17.20 0.98
N TYR A 46 -22.52 16.22 1.43
CA TYR A 46 -22.89 15.03 0.63
C TYR A 46 -23.43 15.38 -0.76
N ASN A 47 -22.70 14.96 -1.80
CA ASN A 47 -23.09 15.12 -3.20
C ASN A 47 -22.29 14.14 -4.08
N PRO A 48 -22.78 12.91 -4.32
CA PRO A 48 -22.03 11.86 -5.02
C PRO A 48 -21.48 12.25 -6.41
N ALA A 49 -22.05 13.25 -7.09
CA ALA A 49 -21.56 13.73 -8.38
C ALA A 49 -20.32 14.64 -8.29
N LEU A 50 -20.08 15.27 -7.13
CA LEU A 50 -19.00 16.24 -6.91
C LEU A 50 -18.04 15.83 -5.79
N GLU A 51 -18.52 15.17 -4.74
CA GLU A 51 -17.79 14.86 -3.50
C GLU A 51 -16.45 14.13 -3.74
N PRO A 52 -16.35 13.04 -4.55
CA PRO A 52 -15.07 12.43 -4.88
C PRO A 52 -14.08 13.38 -5.57
N ARG A 53 -14.58 14.30 -6.41
CA ARG A 53 -13.74 15.27 -7.13
C ARG A 53 -13.30 16.42 -6.23
N ALA A 54 -14.21 16.90 -5.38
CA ALA A 54 -13.91 17.90 -4.37
C ALA A 54 -12.87 17.41 -3.36
N LEU A 55 -12.91 16.13 -3.00
CA LEU A 55 -11.90 15.48 -2.16
C LEU A 55 -10.50 15.50 -2.78
N ILE A 56 -10.34 15.12 -4.05
CA ILE A 56 -9.04 15.22 -4.76
C ILE A 56 -8.55 16.67 -4.78
N VAL A 57 -9.40 17.60 -5.21
CA VAL A 57 -9.05 19.03 -5.30
C VAL A 57 -8.63 19.56 -3.94
N TYR A 58 -9.44 19.31 -2.90
CA TYR A 58 -9.19 19.74 -1.53
C TYR A 58 -7.88 19.16 -0.96
N GLY A 59 -7.59 17.88 -1.22
CA GLY A 59 -6.35 17.23 -0.79
C GLY A 59 -5.10 17.92 -1.34
N CYS A 60 -5.11 18.34 -2.61
CA CYS A 60 -3.96 18.96 -3.27
C CYS A 60 -3.74 20.43 -2.84
N ILE A 61 -4.82 21.22 -2.74
CA ILE A 61 -4.70 22.67 -2.47
C ILE A 61 -4.59 23.02 -0.98
N SER A 62 -5.03 22.14 -0.07
CA SER A 62 -4.94 22.35 1.38
C SER A 62 -3.52 22.64 1.86
N LYS A 63 -3.38 23.65 2.73
CA LYS A 63 -2.09 24.03 3.36
C LYS A 63 -2.08 23.81 4.89
N SER A 64 -3.22 23.46 5.48
CA SER A 64 -3.35 23.03 6.89
C SER A 64 -4.59 22.12 7.04
N ILE A 65 -4.62 21.32 8.10
CA ILE A 65 -5.74 20.40 8.40
C ILE A 65 -5.89 20.25 9.93
N THR A 66 -7.12 20.14 10.43
CA THR A 66 -7.36 19.81 11.85
C THR A 66 -7.68 18.33 12.07
N ASP A 67 -7.44 17.85 13.30
CA ASP A 67 -7.78 16.48 13.72
C ASP A 67 -9.27 16.14 13.54
N GLN A 68 -10.16 17.14 13.56
CA GLN A 68 -11.60 16.94 13.37
C GLN A 68 -11.97 16.72 11.90
N GLU A 69 -11.24 17.33 10.97
CA GLU A 69 -11.45 17.14 9.53
C GLU A 69 -10.99 15.76 9.08
N VAL A 70 -9.82 15.30 9.54
CA VAL A 70 -9.34 13.95 9.24
C VAL A 70 -10.29 12.91 9.85
N LYS A 71 -10.77 13.12 11.09
CA LYS A 71 -11.83 12.28 11.68
C LYS A 71 -13.15 12.35 10.91
N GLN A 72 -13.49 13.48 10.30
CA GLN A 72 -14.68 13.58 9.46
C GLN A 72 -14.52 12.80 8.15
N LEU A 73 -13.35 12.85 7.50
CA LEU A 73 -13.03 12.03 6.34
C LEU A 73 -13.08 10.53 6.68
N LEU A 74 -12.56 10.12 7.83
CA LEU A 74 -12.65 8.73 8.31
C LEU A 74 -14.11 8.29 8.55
N ARG A 75 -14.98 9.17 9.06
CA ARG A 75 -16.44 8.88 9.18
C ARG A 75 -17.13 8.77 7.82
N ILE A 76 -16.70 9.53 6.81
CA ILE A 76 -17.22 9.39 5.44
C ILE A 76 -16.72 8.07 4.82
N LEU A 77 -15.44 7.72 5.03
CA LEU A 77 -14.85 6.45 4.61
C LEU A 77 -15.61 5.26 5.18
N VAL A 78 -15.93 5.27 6.48
CA VAL A 78 -16.79 4.27 7.14
C VAL A 78 -18.12 4.09 6.42
N LYS A 79 -18.84 5.18 6.12
CA LYS A 79 -20.13 5.12 5.43
C LYS A 79 -20.02 4.66 3.98
N ALA A 80 -18.96 5.05 3.27
CA ALA A 80 -18.69 4.58 1.93
C ALA A 80 -18.47 3.06 1.93
N LEU A 81 -17.69 2.56 2.89
CA LEU A 81 -17.44 1.13 3.12
C LEU A 81 -18.69 0.37 3.56
N GLU A 82 -19.57 0.94 4.40
CA GLU A 82 -20.88 0.35 4.78
C GLU A 82 -21.75 0.03 3.57
N SER A 83 -21.72 0.89 2.54
CA SER A 83 -22.42 0.62 1.28
C SER A 83 -21.65 -0.31 0.34
N PHE A 84 -20.31 -0.18 0.34
CA PHE A 84 -19.36 -0.71 -0.64
C PHE A 84 -19.76 -0.55 -2.13
N ASN A 85 -20.63 0.43 -2.44
CA ASN A 85 -21.17 0.65 -3.79
C ASN A 85 -20.41 1.73 -4.58
N ASP A 86 -19.71 2.65 -3.90
CA ASP A 86 -18.94 3.72 -4.53
C ASP A 86 -17.44 3.58 -4.22
N ILE A 87 -16.77 2.74 -5.02
CA ILE A 87 -15.32 2.57 -5.00
C ILE A 87 -14.60 3.89 -5.33
N THR A 88 -15.21 4.76 -6.16
CA THR A 88 -14.59 6.05 -6.56
C THR A 88 -14.54 7.02 -5.38
N LEU A 89 -15.58 7.04 -4.54
CA LEU A 89 -15.59 7.80 -3.28
C LEU A 89 -14.56 7.24 -2.28
N ILE A 90 -14.48 5.92 -2.12
CA ILE A 90 -13.48 5.28 -1.23
C ILE A 90 -12.06 5.65 -1.68
N GLU A 91 -11.77 5.53 -2.99
CA GLU A 91 -10.49 5.89 -3.60
C GLU A 91 -10.15 7.37 -3.40
N ALA A 92 -11.09 8.27 -3.67
CA ALA A 92 -10.91 9.71 -3.49
C ALA A 92 -10.65 10.12 -2.02
N ILE A 93 -11.28 9.45 -1.05
CA ILE A 93 -11.01 9.70 0.38
C ILE A 93 -9.59 9.23 0.74
N VAL A 94 -9.15 8.07 0.25
CA VAL A 94 -7.79 7.55 0.51
C VAL A 94 -6.72 8.43 -0.14
N LEU A 95 -6.93 8.92 -1.36
CA LEU A 95 -6.04 9.88 -2.02
C LEU A 95 -6.00 11.23 -1.30
N CYS A 96 -7.15 11.76 -0.88
CA CYS A 96 -7.24 12.97 -0.06
C CYS A 96 -6.49 12.82 1.28
N LEU A 97 -6.73 11.72 2.02
CA LEU A 97 -6.00 11.37 3.25
C LEU A 97 -4.49 11.26 3.02
N THR A 98 -4.07 10.73 1.88
CA THR A 98 -2.65 10.64 1.48
C THR A 98 -2.00 12.02 1.34
N ARG A 99 -2.67 12.96 0.66
CA ARG A 99 -2.16 14.33 0.45
C ARG A 99 -2.18 15.17 1.74
N ILE A 100 -3.20 15.03 2.61
CA ILE A 100 -3.33 15.90 3.81
C ILE A 100 -2.63 15.36 5.07
N GLN A 101 -2.35 14.06 5.20
CA GLN A 101 -1.70 13.55 6.43
C GLN A 101 -0.38 14.24 6.81
N PRO A 102 0.48 14.73 5.89
CA PRO A 102 1.69 15.48 6.26
C PRO A 102 1.41 16.89 6.81
N LEU A 103 0.18 17.39 6.65
CA LEU A 103 -0.27 18.69 7.17
C LEU A 103 -0.79 18.59 8.61
N LEU A 104 -1.02 17.37 9.13
CA LEU A 104 -1.38 17.16 10.54
C LEU A 104 -0.20 17.49 11.45
N ARG A 105 -0.49 18.16 12.57
CA ARG A 105 0.45 18.47 13.64
C ARG A 105 1.22 17.20 14.10
N PRO A 106 2.54 17.25 14.34
CA PRO A 106 3.34 16.06 14.70
C PRO A 106 2.83 15.32 15.94
N GLU A 107 2.22 16.04 16.88
CA GLU A 107 1.71 15.50 18.15
C GLU A 107 0.40 14.73 17.98
N SER A 108 -0.23 14.78 16.79
CA SER A 108 -1.52 14.13 16.57
C SER A 108 -1.43 12.61 16.70
N PRO A 109 -2.26 11.97 17.54
CA PRO A 109 -2.29 10.51 17.63
C PRO A 109 -2.80 9.85 16.33
N ILE A 110 -3.42 10.63 15.43
CA ILE A 110 -4.01 10.14 14.18
C ILE A 110 -2.93 9.54 13.27
N HIS A 111 -1.71 10.09 13.21
CA HIS A 111 -0.61 9.60 12.35
C HIS A 111 -0.37 8.08 12.46
N ARG A 112 -0.35 7.55 13.69
CA ARG A 112 -0.14 6.12 13.96
C ARG A 112 -1.38 5.25 13.70
N ALA A 113 -2.56 5.85 13.64
CA ALA A 113 -3.80 5.16 13.34
C ALA A 113 -4.07 5.10 11.82
N LEU A 114 -3.64 6.12 11.06
CA LEU A 114 -3.70 6.10 9.59
C LEU A 114 -2.88 4.94 8.99
N PHE A 115 -1.78 4.52 9.63
CA PHE A 115 -1.08 3.28 9.30
C PHE A 115 -2.06 2.09 9.23
N TRP A 116 -2.85 1.91 10.29
CA TRP A 116 -3.80 0.80 10.38
C TRP A 116 -4.99 0.95 9.43
N VAL A 117 -5.46 2.18 9.16
CA VAL A 117 -6.44 2.45 8.09
C VAL A 117 -5.89 2.01 6.73
N ALA A 118 -4.62 2.33 6.41
CA ALA A 118 -3.99 1.91 5.17
C ALA A 118 -3.89 0.38 5.05
N ILE A 119 -3.47 -0.31 6.11
CA ILE A 119 -3.47 -1.79 6.17
C ILE A 119 -4.87 -2.36 5.94
N SER A 120 -5.92 -1.74 6.49
CA SER A 120 -7.30 -2.16 6.26
C SER A 120 -7.76 -1.92 4.81
N VAL A 121 -7.34 -0.83 4.15
CA VAL A 121 -7.66 -0.56 2.73
C VAL A 121 -7.03 -1.61 1.80
N LEU A 122 -5.79 -2.05 2.07
CA LEU A 122 -5.09 -3.10 1.31
C LEU A 122 -5.80 -4.48 1.33
N GLN A 123 -6.82 -4.65 2.17
CA GLN A 123 -7.61 -5.88 2.29
C GLN A 123 -8.96 -5.86 1.57
N LEU A 124 -9.35 -4.73 0.95
CA LEU A 124 -10.64 -4.60 0.26
C LEU A 124 -10.72 -5.39 -1.07
N ASP A 125 -9.61 -6.01 -1.49
CA ASP A 125 -9.43 -6.84 -2.71
C ASP A 125 -9.71 -6.15 -4.06
N GLU A 126 -10.03 -4.86 -4.03
CA GLU A 126 -10.17 -3.99 -5.21
C GLU A 126 -8.84 -3.44 -5.70
N VAL A 127 -8.64 -3.44 -7.02
CA VAL A 127 -7.34 -3.16 -7.66
C VAL A 127 -6.90 -1.70 -7.49
N SER A 128 -7.79 -0.73 -7.72
CA SER A 128 -7.44 0.69 -7.55
C SER A 128 -7.28 1.07 -6.07
N LEU A 129 -8.12 0.51 -5.19
CA LEU A 129 -7.99 0.70 -3.74
C LEU A 129 -6.68 0.13 -3.19
N TYR A 130 -6.17 -0.96 -3.77
CA TYR A 130 -4.84 -1.47 -3.42
C TYR A 130 -3.73 -0.47 -3.80
N ASP A 131 -3.77 0.14 -5.00
CA ASP A 131 -2.78 1.16 -5.38
C ASP A 131 -2.83 2.39 -4.47
N ALA A 132 -4.03 2.93 -4.25
CA ALA A 132 -4.27 4.09 -3.39
C ALA A 132 -3.88 3.81 -1.93
N GLY A 133 -4.26 2.65 -1.38
CA GLY A 133 -3.88 2.22 -0.04
C GLY A 133 -2.37 2.01 0.12
N LEU A 134 -1.68 1.60 -0.95
CA LEU A 134 -0.22 1.43 -0.96
C LEU A 134 0.50 2.80 -1.01
N ALA A 135 -0.02 3.77 -1.76
CA ALA A 135 0.44 5.16 -1.74
C ALA A 135 0.21 5.82 -0.36
N PHE A 136 -0.95 5.57 0.24
CA PHE A 136 -1.32 6.07 1.55
C PHE A 136 -0.39 5.55 2.66
N LEU A 137 -0.09 4.24 2.64
CA LEU A 137 0.86 3.61 3.55
C LEU A 137 2.29 4.13 3.37
N GLU A 138 2.74 4.33 2.13
CA GLU A 138 4.07 4.88 1.83
C GLU A 138 4.26 6.28 2.41
N GLN A 139 3.31 7.18 2.13
CA GLN A 139 3.33 8.53 2.67
C GLN A 139 3.17 8.55 4.20
N ASN A 140 2.43 7.59 4.78
CA ASN A 140 2.28 7.47 6.22
C ASN A 140 3.61 7.08 6.91
N LEU A 141 4.28 6.02 6.41
CA LEU A 141 5.59 5.58 6.89
C LEU A 141 6.63 6.70 6.82
N HIS A 142 6.70 7.40 5.69
CA HIS A 142 7.58 8.55 5.48
C HIS A 142 7.25 9.75 6.40
N THR A 143 5.98 9.98 6.71
CA THR A 143 5.56 11.04 7.64
C THR A 143 5.96 10.69 9.08
N LEU A 144 5.73 9.45 9.53
CA LEU A 144 6.14 8.95 10.84
C LEU A 144 7.67 8.92 11.00
N GLU A 145 8.42 8.57 9.94
CA GLU A 145 9.88 8.60 9.94
C GLU A 145 10.43 10.02 10.09
N ARG A 146 9.87 11.00 9.38
CA ARG A 146 10.25 12.42 9.53
C ARG A 146 9.94 12.99 10.92
N GLN A 147 9.00 12.40 11.65
CA GLN A 147 8.67 12.73 13.04
C GLN A 147 9.59 12.02 14.06
N GLY A 148 10.58 11.24 13.61
CA GLY A 148 11.49 10.50 14.50
C GLY A 148 10.84 9.31 15.21
N CYS A 149 9.63 8.86 14.79
CA CYS A 149 8.87 7.82 15.50
C CYS A 149 9.57 6.45 15.57
N PHE A 150 10.66 6.25 14.83
CA PHE A 150 11.38 4.97 14.71
C PHE A 150 12.90 5.14 14.98
N ASP A 151 13.28 6.19 15.69
CA ASP A 151 14.70 6.51 15.91
C ASP A 151 15.29 5.74 17.11
N HIS A 152 14.44 5.37 18.07
CA HIS A 152 14.83 4.68 19.32
C HIS A 152 13.91 3.49 19.68
N GLU A 153 12.86 3.24 18.89
CA GLU A 153 11.85 2.21 19.15
C GLU A 153 11.54 1.44 17.86
N SER A 154 11.21 0.15 17.95
CA SER A 154 10.88 -0.63 16.74
C SER A 154 9.53 -0.22 16.16
N ILE A 155 9.41 -0.29 14.82
CA ILE A 155 8.13 -0.06 14.14
C ILE A 155 7.02 -1.00 14.65
N ALA A 156 7.37 -2.23 15.04
CA ALA A 156 6.42 -3.17 15.60
C ALA A 156 5.85 -2.65 16.92
N ASP A 157 6.70 -2.25 17.87
CA ASP A 157 6.26 -1.77 19.19
C ASP A 157 5.42 -0.50 19.09
N VAL A 158 5.83 0.45 18.24
CA VAL A 158 5.16 1.77 18.10
C VAL A 158 3.79 1.62 17.43
N MET A 159 3.66 0.75 16.43
CA MET A 159 2.38 0.49 15.78
C MET A 159 1.47 -0.39 16.63
N MET A 160 2.00 -1.42 17.32
CA MET A 160 1.23 -2.32 18.17
C MET A 160 0.62 -1.61 19.39
N ARG A 161 1.34 -0.69 20.05
CA ARG A 161 0.79 0.18 21.12
C ARG A 161 -0.45 0.99 20.71
N THR A 162 -0.56 1.31 19.42
CA THR A 162 -1.75 1.99 18.86
C THR A 162 -2.91 1.01 18.66
N ARG A 163 -2.58 -0.24 18.29
CA ARG A 163 -3.52 -1.32 17.97
C ARG A 163 -4.07 -2.07 19.17
N GLU A 164 -3.32 -2.18 20.28
CA GLU A 164 -3.74 -2.91 21.49
C GLU A 164 -5.07 -2.42 22.05
N LYS A 165 -5.29 -1.10 22.05
CA LYS A 165 -6.56 -0.46 22.47
C LYS A 165 -7.77 -0.87 21.62
N LEU A 166 -7.52 -1.47 20.46
CA LEU A 166 -8.46 -1.79 19.41
C LEU A 166 -8.45 -3.30 19.06
N GLU A 167 -7.75 -4.14 19.85
CA GLU A 167 -7.37 -5.52 19.48
C GLU A 167 -8.55 -6.38 19.00
N TRP A 168 -9.72 -6.30 19.67
CA TRP A 168 -10.86 -7.17 19.37
C TRP A 168 -11.42 -7.01 17.93
N HIS A 169 -11.34 -5.80 17.37
CA HIS A 169 -11.76 -5.52 15.99
C HIS A 169 -10.69 -5.99 15.01
N PHE A 170 -9.43 -5.61 15.26
CA PHE A 170 -8.28 -5.98 14.43
C PHE A 170 -8.01 -7.50 14.40
N LYS A 171 -8.37 -8.25 15.45
CA LYS A 171 -8.23 -9.71 15.50
C LYS A 171 -9.12 -10.45 14.50
N GLN A 172 -10.32 -9.92 14.24
CA GLN A 172 -11.24 -10.50 13.24
C GLN A 172 -10.73 -10.26 11.82
N LEU A 173 -10.25 -9.03 11.59
CA LEU A 173 -9.63 -8.56 10.36
C LEU A 173 -8.36 -9.37 10.00
N ASP A 174 -7.46 -9.61 10.97
CA ASP A 174 -6.31 -10.51 10.81
C ASP A 174 -6.70 -11.94 10.41
N HIS A 175 -7.73 -12.49 11.07
CA HIS A 175 -8.20 -13.86 10.84
C HIS A 175 -8.77 -14.05 9.42
N ALA A 176 -9.42 -13.05 8.83
CA ALA A 176 -9.96 -13.16 7.47
C ALA A 176 -8.86 -13.23 6.39
N VAL A 177 -7.66 -12.70 6.66
CA VAL A 177 -6.49 -12.79 5.77
C VAL A 177 -5.55 -13.95 6.15
N GLY A 178 -5.80 -14.62 7.28
CA GLY A 178 -4.95 -15.71 7.79
C GLY A 178 -3.60 -15.23 8.35
N LEU A 179 -3.51 -13.97 8.78
CA LEU A 179 -2.30 -13.34 9.30
C LEU A 179 -2.45 -13.04 10.81
N SER A 180 -1.35 -12.66 11.47
CA SER A 180 -1.37 -12.29 12.89
C SER A 180 -0.23 -11.34 13.23
N PHE A 181 -0.52 -10.04 13.33
CA PHE A 181 0.49 -9.05 13.76
C PHE A 181 0.96 -9.28 15.20
N ARG A 182 0.15 -9.94 16.04
CA ARG A 182 0.52 -10.35 17.41
C ARG A 182 1.46 -11.56 17.45
N SER A 183 1.45 -12.41 16.42
CA SER A 183 2.36 -13.57 16.32
C SER A 183 3.68 -13.19 15.65
N ASN A 184 3.64 -12.39 14.59
CA ASN A 184 4.82 -11.73 14.02
C ASN A 184 4.40 -10.51 13.19
N PHE A 185 4.71 -9.31 13.69
CA PHE A 185 4.37 -8.04 13.03
C PHE A 185 4.95 -7.94 11.61
N HIS A 186 6.21 -8.33 11.42
CA HIS A 186 6.96 -8.14 10.19
C HIS A 186 6.46 -9.05 9.05
N PHE A 187 6.25 -10.34 9.33
CA PHE A 187 5.63 -11.26 8.38
C PHE A 187 4.16 -10.94 8.09
N ALA A 188 3.39 -10.46 9.09
CA ALA A 188 2.02 -10.01 8.86
C ALA A 188 1.98 -8.78 7.93
N LEU A 189 2.85 -7.78 8.14
CA LEU A 189 2.96 -6.61 7.27
C LEU A 189 3.38 -7.01 5.83
N VAL A 190 4.40 -7.85 5.70
CA VAL A 190 4.85 -8.39 4.40
C VAL A 190 3.74 -9.17 3.69
N GLY A 191 2.92 -9.94 4.40
CA GLY A 191 1.78 -10.68 3.84
C GLY A 191 0.77 -9.79 3.12
N HIS A 192 0.57 -8.56 3.59
CA HIS A 192 -0.28 -7.56 2.89
C HIS A 192 0.42 -7.01 1.65
N LEU A 193 1.71 -6.65 1.78
CA LEU A 193 2.49 -6.01 0.72
C LEU A 193 2.78 -6.93 -0.47
N LEU A 194 2.94 -8.25 -0.25
CA LEU A 194 3.25 -9.22 -1.30
C LEU A 194 2.18 -9.30 -2.41
N LYS A 195 0.93 -8.88 -2.15
CA LYS A 195 -0.11 -8.73 -3.19
C LYS A 195 0.34 -7.75 -4.29
N GLY A 196 1.09 -6.71 -3.94
CA GLY A 196 1.51 -5.64 -4.85
C GLY A 196 2.47 -6.08 -5.96
N PHE A 197 3.22 -7.17 -5.76
CA PHE A 197 4.03 -7.78 -6.83
C PHE A 197 3.21 -8.52 -7.90
N ARG A 198 1.89 -8.67 -7.69
CA ARG A 198 0.93 -9.24 -8.67
C ARG A 198 0.04 -8.16 -9.30
N HIS A 199 0.25 -6.88 -8.97
CA HIS A 199 -0.57 -5.78 -9.46
C HIS A 199 -0.33 -5.52 -10.95
N PRO A 200 -1.37 -5.24 -11.78
CA PRO A 200 -1.20 -5.04 -13.22
C PRO A 200 -0.41 -3.78 -13.58
N THR A 201 -0.40 -2.75 -12.72
CA THR A 201 0.30 -1.48 -12.98
C THR A 201 1.76 -1.54 -12.47
N PRO A 202 2.78 -1.35 -13.33
CA PRO A 202 4.19 -1.47 -12.93
C PRO A 202 4.65 -0.47 -11.86
N SER A 203 4.04 0.71 -11.78
CA SER A 203 4.35 1.71 -10.73
C SER A 203 3.98 1.20 -9.33
N THR A 204 2.90 0.43 -9.19
CA THR A 204 2.48 -0.23 -7.93
C THR A 204 3.45 -1.33 -7.53
N VAL A 205 3.93 -2.11 -8.50
CA VAL A 205 4.97 -3.14 -8.30
C VAL A 205 6.26 -2.49 -7.80
N PHE A 206 6.67 -1.36 -8.41
CA PHE A 206 7.82 -0.58 -7.95
C PHE A 206 7.61 0.04 -6.57
N ARG A 207 6.43 0.62 -6.29
CA ARG A 207 6.07 1.16 -4.96
C ARG A 207 6.13 0.08 -3.89
N THR A 208 5.72 -1.14 -4.21
CA THR A 208 5.82 -2.31 -3.32
C THR A 208 7.29 -2.60 -2.95
N SER A 209 8.19 -2.66 -3.93
CA SER A 209 9.63 -2.79 -3.67
C SER A 209 10.18 -1.65 -2.81
N ARG A 210 9.76 -0.42 -3.08
CA ARG A 210 10.22 0.79 -2.37
C ARG A 210 9.80 0.78 -0.91
N ILE A 211 8.53 0.50 -0.60
CA ILE A 211 8.02 0.38 0.77
C ILE A 211 8.75 -0.71 1.55
N LEU A 212 8.99 -1.89 0.95
CA LEU A 212 9.75 -2.96 1.58
C LEU A 212 11.21 -2.55 1.88
N GLY A 213 11.84 -1.76 1.00
CA GLY A 213 13.17 -1.18 1.22
C GLY A 213 13.20 -0.10 2.31
N THR A 214 12.17 0.73 2.40
CA THR A 214 11.97 1.66 3.53
C THR A 214 11.82 0.89 4.84
N LEU A 215 10.99 -0.16 4.86
CA LEU A 215 10.76 -0.98 6.06
C LEU A 215 12.02 -1.71 6.56
N LEU A 216 12.89 -2.21 5.66
CA LEU A 216 14.22 -2.69 6.04
C LEU A 216 15.05 -1.61 6.75
N SER A 217 15.04 -0.40 6.20
CA SER A 217 15.80 0.74 6.73
C SER A 217 15.27 1.16 8.11
N LEU A 218 13.94 1.22 8.28
CA LEU A 218 13.25 1.51 9.54
C LEU A 218 13.50 0.45 10.62
N VAL A 219 13.59 -0.84 10.25
CA VAL A 219 13.89 -1.93 11.21
C VAL A 219 15.35 -1.90 11.68
N ALA A 220 16.29 -1.50 10.82
CA ALA A 220 17.69 -1.37 11.18
C ALA A 220 18.01 -0.10 11.99
N LYS A 221 17.22 0.98 11.81
CA LYS A 221 17.48 2.33 12.36
C LYS A 221 17.68 2.38 13.89
N PRO A 222 16.80 1.80 14.75
CA PRO A 222 16.97 1.88 16.21
C PRO A 222 18.22 1.18 16.75
N PHE A 223 18.80 0.27 15.96
CA PHE A 223 19.94 -0.56 16.36
C PHE A 223 21.25 -0.14 15.66
N HIS A 224 21.21 0.89 14.80
CA HIS A 224 22.33 1.34 13.97
C HIS A 224 23.00 0.22 13.14
N ARG A 225 22.20 -0.73 12.64
CA ARG A 225 22.66 -1.88 11.84
C ARG A 225 22.65 -1.58 10.34
N ASP A 226 23.31 -2.43 9.55
CA ASP A 226 23.13 -2.45 8.09
C ASP A 226 21.73 -3.01 7.75
N LYS A 227 21.01 -2.37 6.83
CA LYS A 227 19.65 -2.75 6.42
C LYS A 227 19.54 -4.15 5.77
N PHE A 228 20.66 -4.80 5.46
CA PHE A 228 20.75 -6.17 4.94
C PHE A 228 21.21 -7.21 5.97
N GLU A 229 21.49 -6.80 7.21
CA GLU A 229 21.75 -7.76 8.29
C GLU A 229 20.51 -8.64 8.52
N VAL A 230 20.69 -9.96 8.51
CA VAL A 230 19.58 -10.93 8.66
C VAL A 230 19.24 -11.10 10.14
N THR A 231 18.14 -10.50 10.57
CA THR A 231 17.60 -10.56 11.94
C THR A 231 16.19 -11.16 11.93
N PRO A 232 15.61 -11.54 13.09
CA PRO A 232 14.22 -11.99 13.17
C PRO A 232 13.19 -11.00 12.61
N ASP A 233 13.55 -9.71 12.58
CA ASP A 233 12.69 -8.60 12.16
C ASP A 233 12.90 -8.24 10.69
N SER A 234 14.15 -8.24 10.21
CA SER A 234 14.48 -7.90 8.82
C SER A 234 14.16 -9.05 7.84
N VAL A 235 14.24 -10.31 8.30
CA VAL A 235 14.14 -11.51 7.44
C VAL A 235 12.86 -11.53 6.60
N ALA A 236 11.73 -11.08 7.13
CA ALA A 236 10.47 -11.04 6.38
C ALA A 236 10.58 -10.18 5.11
N TYR A 237 11.16 -8.98 5.23
CA TYR A 237 11.33 -8.04 4.11
C TYR A 237 12.46 -8.47 3.17
N LEU A 238 13.55 -9.02 3.70
CA LEU A 238 14.63 -9.61 2.88
C LEU A 238 14.09 -10.79 2.04
N THR A 239 13.28 -11.67 2.62
CA THR A 239 12.63 -12.78 1.89
C THR A 239 11.65 -12.28 0.83
N ALA A 240 10.91 -11.19 1.07
CA ALA A 240 10.04 -10.59 0.06
C ALA A 240 10.85 -9.98 -1.11
N LEU A 241 11.99 -9.36 -0.83
CA LEU A 241 12.79 -8.64 -1.81
C LEU A 241 13.81 -9.50 -2.58
N VAL A 242 14.28 -10.63 -2.06
CA VAL A 242 15.37 -11.42 -2.69
C VAL A 242 15.07 -11.86 -4.14
N ALA A 243 13.80 -12.04 -4.50
CA ALA A 243 13.37 -12.38 -5.85
C ALA A 243 13.48 -11.19 -6.83
N VAL A 244 13.29 -9.96 -6.35
CA VAL A 244 13.09 -8.74 -7.17
C VAL A 244 14.23 -7.71 -7.05
N SER A 245 14.98 -7.69 -5.96
CA SER A 245 16.06 -6.73 -5.70
C SER A 245 17.45 -7.35 -5.86
N GLU A 246 18.29 -6.75 -6.70
CA GLU A 246 19.68 -7.15 -6.89
C GLU A 246 20.60 -6.63 -5.78
N GLU A 247 20.26 -5.49 -5.18
CA GLU A 247 20.94 -4.97 -3.98
C GLU A 247 20.83 -6.00 -2.84
N VAL A 248 19.63 -6.55 -2.60
CA VAL A 248 19.41 -7.62 -1.60
C VAL A 248 20.15 -8.90 -1.97
N ARG A 249 20.13 -9.35 -3.24
CA ARG A 249 20.87 -10.55 -3.66
C ARG A 249 22.39 -10.42 -3.52
N SER A 250 22.92 -9.21 -3.73
CA SER A 250 24.35 -8.92 -3.63
C SER A 250 24.82 -8.85 -2.17
N ARG A 251 24.01 -8.24 -1.29
CA ARG A 251 24.35 -7.99 0.12
C ARG A 251 24.03 -9.16 1.05
N CYS A 252 22.97 -9.92 0.77
CA CYS A 252 22.59 -11.09 1.56
C CYS A 252 23.23 -12.37 0.99
N HIS A 253 24.26 -12.89 1.66
CA HIS A 253 24.94 -14.12 1.24
C HIS A 253 24.07 -15.39 1.40
N VAL A 254 23.20 -15.65 0.43
CA VAL A 254 22.36 -16.87 0.37
C VAL A 254 23.23 -18.09 0.05
N LYS A 255 23.74 -18.76 1.09
CA LYS A 255 24.63 -19.95 1.01
C LYS A 255 24.06 -21.13 0.20
N HIS A 256 22.75 -21.14 -0.05
CA HIS A 256 22.05 -22.19 -0.80
C HIS A 256 21.19 -21.58 -1.93
N ALA A 257 21.75 -20.63 -2.68
CA ALA A 257 21.13 -20.12 -3.89
C ALA A 257 20.98 -21.28 -4.90
N ILE A 258 19.73 -21.70 -5.16
CA ILE A 258 19.42 -22.64 -6.24
C ILE A 258 19.82 -21.97 -7.56
N PRO A 259 20.67 -22.59 -8.41
CA PRO A 259 21.03 -22.02 -9.70
C PRO A 259 19.77 -21.70 -10.50
N ARG A 260 19.68 -20.48 -11.07
CA ARG A 260 18.64 -20.14 -12.04
C ARG A 260 18.79 -21.08 -13.23
N TRP A 261 17.82 -21.97 -13.43
CA TRP A 261 17.66 -22.64 -14.72
C TRP A 261 17.32 -21.55 -15.74
N THR A 262 18.11 -21.50 -16.81
CA THR A 262 18.11 -20.44 -17.82
C THR A 262 16.74 -20.32 -18.49
N THR A 263 16.05 -19.20 -18.29
CA THR A 263 14.90 -18.78 -19.12
C THR A 263 15.41 -17.86 -20.23
N ASP A 264 16.50 -18.25 -20.87
CA ASP A 264 17.03 -17.60 -22.06
C ASP A 264 16.21 -18.07 -23.27
N LEU A 265 15.03 -17.47 -23.44
CA LEU A 265 14.27 -17.55 -24.70
C LEU A 265 14.92 -16.64 -25.75
N SER A 266 16.19 -16.90 -26.05
CA SER A 266 16.91 -16.31 -27.16
C SER A 266 16.32 -16.85 -28.47
N ILE A 267 15.41 -16.11 -29.07
CA ILE A 267 14.97 -16.34 -30.44
C ILE A 267 16.19 -16.09 -31.34
N MET A 268 16.79 -17.16 -31.87
CA MET A 268 17.79 -17.09 -32.93
C MET A 268 17.43 -18.03 -34.07
N GLU A 269 17.83 -17.63 -35.26
CA GLU A 269 17.30 -18.08 -36.53
C GLU A 269 18.27 -19.04 -37.24
N ASN A 270 17.72 -20.10 -37.83
CA ASN A 270 18.28 -20.99 -38.87
C ASN A 270 19.81 -21.22 -38.95
N GLY A 271 20.25 -22.44 -38.61
CA GLY A 271 21.58 -22.95 -38.98
C GLY A 271 21.72 -24.46 -38.70
N GLU A 272 22.04 -25.26 -39.71
CA GLU A 272 22.15 -26.73 -39.61
C GLU A 272 23.57 -27.21 -39.24
N THR A 273 23.71 -28.26 -38.42
CA THR A 273 24.79 -29.26 -38.62
C THR A 273 24.53 -30.64 -37.98
N ILE A 274 25.10 -31.66 -38.61
CA ILE A 274 25.07 -33.11 -38.33
C ILE A 274 26.46 -33.53 -37.80
N PHE A 275 26.67 -34.45 -36.84
CA PHE A 275 25.79 -35.40 -36.12
C PHE A 275 26.24 -35.46 -34.62
N TYR A 276 26.00 -36.43 -33.73
CA TYR A 276 25.65 -37.87 -33.78
C TYR A 276 24.59 -38.22 -32.70
N GLY A 277 24.01 -39.43 -32.77
CA GLY A 277 23.03 -39.93 -31.79
C GLY A 277 23.43 -41.20 -31.06
N ASN A 278 22.68 -41.55 -30.01
CA ASN A 278 22.54 -42.92 -29.55
C ASN A 278 21.12 -43.12 -29.01
N GLN A 279 20.33 -44.00 -29.64
CA GLN A 279 18.99 -44.36 -29.15
C GLN A 279 19.08 -45.65 -28.34
N ASN A 280 18.46 -45.68 -27.16
CA ASN A 280 17.76 -46.89 -26.73
C ASN A 280 16.62 -46.59 -25.75
N ALA A 281 15.58 -47.41 -25.83
CA ALA A 281 14.25 -47.17 -25.27
C ALA A 281 14.19 -46.93 -23.75
N LEU A 282 13.25 -46.08 -23.33
CA LEU A 282 11.95 -46.56 -22.81
C LEU A 282 10.93 -45.42 -22.75
N GLY A 283 9.73 -45.65 -23.28
CA GLY A 283 8.66 -44.65 -23.32
C GLY A 283 7.76 -44.70 -22.07
N MET A 284 7.70 -43.60 -21.32
CA MET A 284 6.63 -43.34 -20.36
C MET A 284 6.20 -41.86 -20.44
N SER A 285 4.91 -41.63 -20.67
CA SER A 285 4.30 -40.31 -20.59
C SER A 285 4.18 -39.88 -19.13
N LEU A 286 5.08 -39.01 -18.68
CA LEU A 286 5.01 -38.44 -17.33
C LEU A 286 3.74 -37.58 -17.18
N PRO A 287 2.91 -37.81 -16.15
CA PRO A 287 1.69 -37.02 -15.96
C PRO A 287 2.03 -35.57 -15.62
N ARG A 288 1.18 -34.64 -16.09
CA ARG A 288 1.28 -33.20 -15.87
C ARG A 288 1.20 -32.88 -14.37
N ARG A 289 2.35 -32.85 -13.69
CA ARG A 289 2.45 -32.70 -12.23
C ARG A 289 1.99 -31.29 -11.82
N GLN A 290 0.72 -31.17 -11.46
CA GLN A 290 0.11 -29.99 -10.82
C GLN A 290 1.08 -29.43 -9.76
N LYS A 291 1.39 -28.13 -9.78
CA LYS A 291 2.33 -27.60 -8.79
C LYS A 291 1.59 -27.56 -7.45
N SER A 292 2.25 -27.98 -6.37
CA SER A 292 1.62 -28.00 -5.03
C SER A 292 1.15 -26.61 -4.57
N TRP A 293 1.77 -25.56 -5.11
CA TRP A 293 1.37 -24.16 -4.90
C TRP A 293 -0.02 -23.85 -5.47
N ASP A 294 -0.38 -24.41 -6.63
CA ASP A 294 -1.64 -24.12 -7.31
C ASP A 294 -2.85 -24.62 -6.49
N MET A 295 -2.68 -25.73 -5.76
CA MET A 295 -3.73 -26.27 -4.86
C MET A 295 -3.79 -25.54 -3.51
N LEU A 296 -2.67 -25.04 -3.00
CA LEU A 296 -2.65 -24.18 -1.81
C LEU A 296 -3.36 -22.85 -2.08
N ASP A 297 -3.10 -22.25 -3.26
CA ASP A 297 -3.75 -21.02 -3.71
C ASP A 297 -5.27 -21.23 -3.86
N GLN A 298 -5.71 -22.28 -4.57
CA GLN A 298 -7.13 -22.59 -4.71
C GLN A 298 -7.85 -22.90 -3.38
N SER A 299 -7.22 -23.65 -2.46
CA SER A 299 -7.86 -23.98 -1.17
C SER A 299 -7.92 -22.77 -0.22
N ALA A 300 -6.90 -21.92 -0.20
CA ALA A 300 -6.94 -20.65 0.52
C ALA A 300 -8.00 -19.69 -0.04
N LEU A 301 -8.10 -19.55 -1.36
CA LEU A 301 -9.11 -18.74 -2.04
C LEU A 301 -10.54 -19.26 -1.80
N GLN A 302 -10.74 -20.57 -1.72
CA GLN A 302 -12.03 -21.16 -1.35
C GLN A 302 -12.38 -20.88 0.13
N PHE A 303 -11.43 -21.01 1.05
CA PHE A 303 -11.65 -20.72 2.47
C PHE A 303 -11.99 -19.24 2.72
N ALA A 304 -11.31 -18.32 2.03
CA ALA A 304 -11.60 -16.89 2.09
C ALA A 304 -13.03 -16.56 1.61
N ARG A 305 -13.49 -17.17 0.51
CA ARG A 305 -14.83 -16.95 -0.07
C ARG A 305 -16.00 -17.39 0.81
N HIS A 306 -15.79 -18.25 1.81
CA HIS A 306 -16.85 -18.72 2.70
C HIS A 306 -17.07 -17.87 3.96
N HIS A 307 -16.20 -16.89 4.22
CA HIS A 307 -16.38 -15.94 5.31
C HIS A 307 -17.15 -14.69 4.84
N LYS A 308 -17.85 -14.00 5.75
CA LYS A 308 -18.40 -12.67 5.44
C LYS A 308 -17.24 -11.76 5.01
N GLY A 309 -17.40 -11.08 3.87
CA GLY A 309 -16.31 -10.34 3.24
C GLY A 309 -15.61 -9.32 4.17
N PRO A 310 -14.30 -9.08 3.98
CA PRO A 310 -13.47 -8.35 4.94
C PRO A 310 -13.95 -6.91 5.17
N ALA A 311 -14.71 -6.33 4.24
CA ALA A 311 -15.36 -5.02 4.36
C ALA A 311 -16.04 -4.80 5.73
N HIS A 312 -16.79 -5.76 6.28
CA HIS A 312 -17.44 -5.61 7.59
C HIS A 312 -16.44 -5.44 8.75
N GLN A 313 -15.30 -6.12 8.68
CA GLN A 313 -14.26 -6.05 9.71
C GLN A 313 -13.44 -4.76 9.53
N ILE A 314 -13.23 -4.33 8.29
CA ILE A 314 -12.58 -3.07 7.93
C ILE A 314 -13.42 -1.86 8.38
N ILE A 315 -14.73 -1.85 8.14
CA ILE A 315 -15.67 -0.86 8.71
C ILE A 315 -15.48 -0.77 10.22
N SER A 316 -15.47 -1.91 10.90
CA SER A 316 -15.33 -1.97 12.35
C SER A 316 -13.95 -1.53 12.86
N ALA A 317 -12.89 -1.66 12.05
CA ALA A 317 -11.52 -1.25 12.39
C ALA A 317 -11.25 0.24 12.09
N VAL A 318 -11.96 0.85 11.13
CA VAL A 318 -11.87 2.29 10.82
C VAL A 318 -12.82 3.12 11.70
N SER A 319 -13.98 2.57 12.10
CA SER A 319 -14.99 3.26 12.94
C SER A 319 -14.53 3.63 14.36
N ILE A 320 -13.37 3.12 14.78
CA ILE A 320 -12.83 3.18 16.15
C ILE A 320 -11.57 4.06 16.26
N ILE A 321 -11.26 4.85 15.21
CA ILE A 321 -10.07 5.69 15.05
C ILE A 321 -10.43 7.19 15.07
#